data_AF-A0AAJ1FY24-F1
#
_entry.id   AF-A0AAJ1FY24-F1
#
_cell.length_a   1.000
_cell.length_b   1.000
_cell.length_c   1.000
_cell.angle_alpha   90.00
_cell.angle_beta   90.00
_cell.angle_gamma   90.00
#
_symmetry.space_group_name_H-M   'P 1'
#
loop_
_entity.id
_entity.type
_entity.pdbx_description
1 polymer ?
#
loop_
_entity_poly.entity_id
_entity_poly.type
_entity_poly.pdbx_seq_one_letter_code
_entity_poly.pdbx_strand_id
1 'polypeptide(L)' 'RRCRIQSFVALGRKIKRHYDAIMATRTYKISNAKTEALNNKIKLCIRRAYGFRNINNLLNSVLLVCSNIKIPLANR' A
#
# COMPACT_ATOMS: atom_id res chain seq x y z
N ARG A 1 31.28 13.08 -1.02
CA ARG A 1 31.72 12.19 -2.13
C ARG A 1 30.53 11.97 -3.07
N ARG A 2 30.58 12.36 -4.36
CA ARG A 2 29.45 12.21 -5.30
C ARG A 2 29.51 10.83 -5.96
N CYS A 3 28.46 10.03 -5.81
CA CYS A 3 28.32 8.74 -6.51
C CYS A 3 27.97 9.01 -7.98
N ARG A 4 28.55 8.24 -8.92
CA ARG A 4 28.33 8.39 -10.38
C ARG A 4 27.26 7.43 -10.94
N ILE A 5 26.82 6.46 -10.15
CA ILE A 5 25.80 5.50 -10.57
C ILE A 5 24.41 6.16 -10.44
N GLN A 6 23.67 6.21 -11.55
CA GLN A 6 22.42 6.97 -11.62
C GLN A 6 21.36 6.50 -10.61
N SER A 7 21.26 5.19 -10.35
CA SER A 7 20.33 4.63 -9.36
C SER A 7 20.63 5.15 -7.93
N PHE A 8 21.90 5.22 -7.54
CA PHE A 8 22.32 5.76 -6.24
C PHE A 8 22.11 7.28 -6.16
N VAL A 9 22.31 8.01 -7.25
CA VAL A 9 22.01 9.45 -7.31
C VAL A 9 20.52 9.69 -7.10
N ALA A 10 19.66 8.93 -7.79
CA ALA A 10 18.21 9.02 -7.65
C ALA A 10 17.74 8.66 -6.24
N LEU A 11 18.29 7.59 -5.65
CA LEU A 11 18.02 7.20 -4.27
C LEU A 11 18.45 8.29 -3.30
N GLY A 12 19.67 8.83 -3.41
CA GLY A 12 20.16 9.89 -2.55
C GLY A 12 19.30 11.16 -2.63
N ARG A 13 18.85 11.54 -3.84
CA ARG A 13 17.89 12.63 -4.02
C ARG A 13 16.55 12.34 -3.33
N LYS A 14 16.06 11.09 -3.41
CA LYS A 14 14.81 10.66 -2.77
C LYS A 14 14.92 10.70 -1.24
N ILE A 15 16.01 10.19 -0.68
CA ILE A 15 16.29 10.25 0.76
C ILE A 15 16.34 11.70 1.23
N LYS A 16 17.05 12.57 0.51
CA LYS A 16 17.12 14.00 0.86
C LYS A 16 15.75 14.68 0.85
N ARG A 17 14.87 14.36 -0.10
CA ARG A 17 13.50 14.91 -0.16
C ARG A 17 12.59 14.46 0.99
N HIS A 18 12.85 13.31 1.59
CA HIS A 18 12.02 12.73 2.65
C HIS A 18 12.76 12.60 3.99
N TYR A 19 13.87 13.32 4.16
CA TYR A 19 14.77 13.14 5.30
C TYR A 19 14.05 13.33 6.64
N ASP A 20 13.25 14.40 6.76
CA ASP A 20 12.50 14.71 7.99
C ASP A 20 11.48 13.62 8.32
N ALA A 21 10.80 13.08 7.31
CA ALA A 21 9.86 11.98 7.49
C ALA A 21 10.55 10.70 7.97
N ILE A 22 11.77 10.42 7.47
CA ILE A 22 12.59 9.27 7.90
C ILE A 22 13.03 9.44 9.37
N MET A 23 13.44 10.65 9.75
CA MET A 23 13.79 10.95 11.15
C MET A 23 12.58 10.85 12.07
N ALA A 24 11.41 11.30 11.61
CA ALA A 24 10.15 11.15 12.34
C ALA A 24 9.80 9.67 12.55
N THR A 25 9.99 8.80 11.56
CA THR A 25 9.70 7.36 11.70
C THR A 25 10.51 6.71 12.82
N ARG A 26 11.78 7.08 12.96
CA ARG A 26 12.65 6.63 14.07
C ARG A 26 12.15 7.13 15.42
N THR A 27 11.76 8.40 15.49
CA THR A 27 11.33 9.06 16.73
C THR A 27 10.00 8.49 17.23
N TYR A 28 9.03 8.33 16.33
CA TYR A 28 7.68 7.86 16.65
C TYR A 28 7.52 6.33 16.54
N LYS A 29 8.58 5.59 16.18
CA LYS A 29 8.59 4.12 15.99
C LYS A 29 7.43 3.62 15.11
N ILE A 30 7.10 4.38 14.06
CA ILE A 30 5.98 4.05 13.17
C ILE A 30 6.38 2.85 12.31
N SER A 31 5.65 1.75 12.42
CA SER A 31 5.88 0.56 11.58
C SER A 31 5.05 0.62 10.30
N ASN A 32 5.69 0.31 9.17
CA ASN A 32 5.02 0.18 7.88
C ASN A 32 4.25 -1.16 7.73
N ALA A 33 4.36 -2.07 8.69
CA ALA A 33 3.82 -3.42 8.60
C ALA A 33 2.31 -3.46 8.30
N LYS A 34 1.51 -2.58 8.90
CA LYS A 34 0.05 -2.52 8.65
C LYS A 34 -0.25 -2.11 7.21
N THR A 35 0.45 -1.10 6.71
CA THR A 35 0.30 -0.61 5.32
C THR A 35 0.74 -1.68 4.32
N GLU A 36 1.84 -2.38 4.59
CA GLU A 36 2.32 -3.47 3.74
C GLU A 36 1.37 -4.67 3.74
N ALA A 37 0.83 -5.04 4.90
CA ALA A 37 -0.18 -6.10 5.01
C ALA A 37 -1.43 -5.77 4.20
N LEU A 38 -1.94 -4.53 4.27
CA LEU A 38 -3.07 -4.07 3.46
C LEU A 38 -2.73 -4.09 1.97
N ASN A 39 -1.56 -3.59 1.57
CA ASN A 39 -1.13 -3.62 0.16
C ASN A 39 -1.07 -5.06 -0.39
N ASN A 40 -0.60 -6.02 0.40
CA ASN A 40 -0.58 -7.42 0.03
C ASN A 40 -2.00 -8.01 -0.09
N LYS A 41 -2.90 -7.64 0.82
CA LYS A 41 -4.32 -8.04 0.75
C LYS A 41 -5.00 -7.52 -0.52
N ILE A 42 -4.75 -6.27 -0.89
CA ILE A 42 -5.25 -5.67 -2.13
C ILE A 42 -4.71 -6.40 -3.36
N LYS A 43 -3.40 -6.68 -3.42
CA LYS A 43 -2.81 -7.46 -4.51
C LYS A 43 -3.44 -8.85 -4.63
N LEU A 44 -3.76 -9.49 -3.50
CA LEU A 44 -4.47 -10.76 -3.49
C LEU A 44 -5.90 -10.62 -4.04
N CYS A 45 -6.63 -9.57 -3.66
CA CYS A 45 -7.96 -9.28 -4.23
C CYS A 45 -7.90 -9.10 -5.75
N ILE A 46 -6.89 -8.38 -6.26
CA ILE A 46 -6.68 -8.20 -7.71
C ILE A 46 -6.41 -9.54 -8.41
N ARG A 47 -5.59 -10.41 -7.81
CA ARG A 47 -5.32 -11.75 -8.37
C ARG A 47 -6.58 -12.63 -8.40
N ARG A 48 -7.41 -12.56 -7.35
CA ARG A 48 -8.67 -13.32 -7.24
C ARG A 48 -9.78 -12.77 -8.13
N ALA A 49 -9.63 -11.55 -8.65
CA ALA A 49 -10.61 -10.93 -9.52
C ALA A 49 -10.62 -11.50 -10.94
N TYR A 50 -9.52 -12.14 -11.38
CA TYR A 50 -9.34 -12.71 -12.73
C TYR A 50 -9.65 -11.75 -13.90
N GLY A 51 -9.74 -10.44 -13.65
CA GLY A 51 -10.10 -9.43 -14.64
C GLY A 51 -11.58 -9.07 -14.65
N PHE A 52 -12.03 -8.27 -13.66
CA PHE A 52 -13.37 -7.69 -13.71
C PHE A 52 -13.54 -6.82 -14.95
N ARG A 53 -14.66 -6.96 -15.66
CA ARG A 53 -15.03 -6.11 -16.80
C ARG A 53 -15.22 -4.63 -16.40
N ASN A 54 -15.52 -4.38 -15.12
CA ASN A 54 -15.68 -3.04 -14.55
C ASN A 54 -14.78 -2.87 -13.32
N ILE A 55 -13.98 -1.80 -13.29
CA ILE A 55 -13.09 -1.45 -12.18
C ILE A 55 -13.87 -1.24 -10.87
N ASN A 56 -15.10 -0.76 -10.94
CA ASN A 56 -15.93 -0.56 -9.75
C ASN A 56 -16.18 -1.87 -8.98
N ASN A 57 -16.27 -3.01 -9.68
CA ASN A 57 -16.45 -4.31 -9.03
C ASN A 57 -15.18 -4.77 -8.29
N LEU A 58 -14.00 -4.41 -8.82
CA LEU A 58 -12.73 -4.61 -8.13
C LEU A 58 -12.66 -3.75 -6.87
N LEU A 59 -13.00 -2.47 -6.97
CA LEU A 59 -13.01 -1.55 -5.84
C LEU A 59 -13.98 -2.00 -4.74
N ASN A 60 -15.19 -2.41 -5.11
CA ASN A 60 -16.17 -2.96 -4.16
C ASN A 60 -15.67 -4.23 -3.48
N SER A 61 -14.98 -5.12 -4.21
CA SER A 61 -14.37 -6.32 -3.62
C SER A 61 -13.25 -5.97 -2.65
N VAL A 62 -12.39 -5.01 -2.99
CA VAL A 62 -11.33 -4.53 -2.09
C VAL A 62 -11.94 -3.89 -0.84
N LEU A 63 -12.96 -3.06 -1.01
CA LEU A 63 -13.68 -2.42 0.08
C LEU A 63 -14.29 -3.46 1.01
N LEU A 64 -15.02 -4.45 0.47
CA LEU A 64 -15.62 -5.52 1.26
C LEU A 64 -14.58 -6.33 2.06
N VAL A 65 -13.42 -6.62 1.46
CA VAL A 65 -12.39 -7.46 2.10
C VAL A 65 -11.53 -6.68 3.09
N CYS A 66 -11.24 -5.40 2.83
CA CYS A 66 -10.32 -4.60 3.64
C CYS A 66 -11.02 -3.70 4.66
N SER A 67 -12.32 -3.43 4.50
CA SER A 67 -13.13 -2.71 5.48
C SER A 67 -13.75 -3.67 6.49
N ASN A 68 -14.20 -3.13 7.62
CA ASN A 68 -14.96 -3.86 8.62
C ASN A 68 -16.48 -3.76 8.38
N ILE A 69 -16.90 -3.59 7.11
CA ILE A 69 -18.31 -3.45 6.74
C ILE A 69 -18.99 -4.82 6.88
N LYS A 70 -20.01 -4.90 7.74
CA LYS A 70 -20.87 -6.08 7.86
C LYS A 70 -22.03 -5.92 6.91
N ILE A 71 -22.12 -6.79 5.90
CA ILE A 71 -23.28 -6.83 5.01
C ILE A 71 -24.26 -7.86 5.57
N PRO A 72 -25.46 -7.45 6.02
CA PRO A 72 -26.51 -8.39 6.39
C PRO A 72 -26.99 -9.08 5.10
N LEU A 73 -26.85 -10.41 5.05
CA LEU A 73 -27.36 -11.19 3.93
C LEU A 73 -28.85 -11.41 4.16
N ALA A 74 -29.68 -11.10 3.17
CA ALA A 74 -31.14 -11.12 3.30
C ALA A 74 -31.75 -12.50 3.65
N ASN A 75 -30.96 -13.58 3.68
CA ASN A 75 -31.40 -14.95 3.95
C ASN A 75 -30.46 -15.72 4.92
N ARG A 76 -29.79 -15.04 5.85
CA ARG A 76 -29.12 -15.70 6.99
C ARG A 76 -29.25 -14.91 8.28
#